data_AF-A0AAE4L8Z9-F1
#
_entry.id   AF-A0AAE4L8Z9-F1
#
_cell.length_a   1.000
_cell.length_b   1.000
_cell.length_c   1.000
_cell.angle_alpha   90.00
_cell.angle_beta   90.00
_cell.angle_gamma   90.00
#
_symmetry.space_group_name_H-M   'P 1'
#
loop_
_entity.id
_entity.type
_entity.pdbx_description
1 polymer ?
#
loop_
_entity_poly.entity_id
_entity_poly.type
_entity_poly.pdbx_seq_one_letter_code
_entity_poly.pdbx_strand_id
1 'polypeptide(L)'
;MYICDVYQFSLKFNCQRFSNNANPVFTDEELFTVYLFCGTYQHCFNIKEIHTFTKEYLLSWFPNLPSYQTFNYRLNRMSGAINELVKHLITFFKPADCDSTTSLIDSMPIITCAGKNKKRKSGY
;
A
#
# COMPACT_ATOMS: atom_id res chain seq x y z
N MET A 1 -5.01 1.12 -18.23
CA MET A 1 -5.56 1.42 -16.88
C MET A 1 -4.61 2.42 -16.26
N TYR A 2 -5.09 3.52 -15.67
CA TYR A 2 -4.24 4.63 -15.20
C TYR A 2 -3.01 4.19 -14.39
N ILE A 3 -3.16 3.21 -13.49
CA ILE A 3 -2.04 2.71 -12.68
C ILE A 3 -0.93 2.06 -13.51
N CYS A 4 -1.27 1.34 -14.58
CA CYS A 4 -0.30 0.74 -15.50
C CYS A 4 0.46 1.84 -16.26
N ASP A 5 -0.24 2.89 -16.69
CA ASP A 5 0.38 4.00 -17.43
C ASP A 5 1.38 4.75 -16.53
N VAL A 6 0.99 5.07 -15.29
CA VAL A 6 1.90 5.68 -14.30
C VAL A 6 3.02 4.73 -13.90
N TYR A 7 2.74 3.43 -13.77
CA TYR A 7 3.76 2.43 -13.45
C TYR A 7 4.86 2.37 -14.51
N GLN A 8 4.46 2.31 -15.78
CA GLN A 8 5.40 2.29 -16.89
C GLN A 8 6.16 3.60 -17.04
N PHE A 9 5.53 4.72 -16.71
CA PHE A 9 6.14 6.05 -16.79
C PHE A 9 7.21 6.27 -15.71
N SER A 10 6.93 5.94 -14.44
CA SER A 10 7.81 6.30 -13.32
C SER A 10 7.94 5.25 -12.21
N LEU A 11 6.87 4.52 -11.84
CA LEU A 11 6.90 3.70 -10.62
C LEU A 11 7.85 2.51 -10.73
N LYS A 12 8.01 1.92 -11.93
CA LYS A 12 8.87 0.75 -12.16
C LYS A 12 10.32 0.97 -11.71
N PHE A 13 10.83 2.20 -11.80
CA PHE A 13 12.20 2.53 -11.40
C PHE A 13 12.40 2.45 -9.88
N ASN A 14 11.32 2.65 -9.11
CA ASN A 14 11.34 2.61 -7.65
C ASN A 14 11.23 1.18 -7.08
N CYS A 15 10.87 0.19 -7.91
CA CYS A 15 10.69 -1.20 -7.49
C CYS A 15 11.48 -2.21 -8.34
N GLN A 16 12.43 -1.73 -9.14
CA GLN A 16 13.26 -2.55 -10.01
C GLN A 16 14.08 -3.58 -9.22
N ARG A 17 14.22 -4.77 -9.80
CA ARG A 17 14.98 -5.89 -9.24
C ARG A 17 16.20 -6.17 -10.11
N PHE A 18 17.33 -6.41 -9.46
CA PHE A 18 18.61 -6.75 -10.12
C PHE A 18 19.01 -8.22 -9.93
N SER A 19 18.03 -9.11 -9.70
CA SER A 19 18.25 -10.54 -9.49
C SER A 19 17.68 -11.38 -10.64
N ASN A 20 18.02 -12.67 -10.68
CA ASN A 20 17.50 -13.61 -11.70
C ASN A 20 15.96 -13.71 -11.72
N ASN A 21 15.28 -13.33 -10.64
CA ASN A 21 13.82 -13.22 -10.58
C ASN A 21 13.34 -11.78 -10.80
N ALA A 22 13.92 -11.11 -11.79
CA ALA A 22 13.59 -9.72 -12.12
C ALA A 22 12.18 -9.58 -12.68
N ASN A 23 11.70 -10.59 -13.41
CA ASN A 23 10.42 -10.56 -14.13
C ASN A 23 9.49 -11.65 -13.56
N PRO A 24 8.77 -11.37 -12.44
CA PRO A 24 7.83 -12.32 -11.88
C PRO A 24 6.61 -12.51 -12.79
N VAL A 25 6.03 -13.71 -12.81
CA VAL A 25 4.81 -14.02 -13.58
C VAL A 25 3.63 -13.16 -13.12
N PHE A 26 3.40 -13.08 -11.80
CA PHE A 26 2.49 -12.08 -11.24
C PHE A 26 3.22 -10.74 -11.22
N THR A 27 2.76 -9.74 -11.95
CA THR A 27 3.48 -8.48 -12.14
C THR A 27 3.33 -7.55 -10.95
N ASP A 28 4.18 -6.53 -10.87
CA ASP A 28 4.05 -5.49 -9.85
C ASP A 28 2.85 -4.56 -10.15
N GLU A 29 2.42 -4.43 -11.41
CA GLU A 29 1.19 -3.75 -11.81
C GLU A 29 -0.06 -4.47 -11.31
N GLU A 30 -0.10 -5.80 -11.42
CA GLU A 30 -1.16 -6.63 -10.85
C GLU A 30 -1.20 -6.49 -9.32
N LEU A 31 -0.03 -6.46 -8.66
CA LEU A 31 0.05 -6.27 -7.21
C LEU A 31 -0.54 -4.91 -6.79
N PHE A 32 -0.16 -3.84 -7.47
CA PHE A 32 -0.70 -2.50 -7.23
C PHE A 32 -2.20 -2.43 -7.47
N THR A 33 -2.66 -3.04 -8.56
CA THR A 33 -4.07 -3.06 -8.92
C THR A 33 -4.90 -3.75 -7.86
N VAL A 34 -4.48 -4.93 -7.39
CA VAL A 34 -5.14 -5.65 -6.31
C VAL A 34 -5.15 -4.84 -5.02
N TYR A 35 -4.00 -4.30 -4.62
CA TYR A 35 -3.88 -3.56 -3.36
C TYR A 35 -4.78 -2.31 -3.34
N LEU A 36 -4.73 -1.51 -4.40
CA LEU A 36 -5.53 -0.28 -4.50
C LEU A 36 -7.01 -0.59 -4.68
N PHE A 37 -7.38 -1.55 -5.53
CA PHE A 37 -8.78 -1.91 -5.76
C PHE A 37 -9.44 -2.43 -4.49
N CYS A 38 -8.83 -3.41 -3.82
CA CYS A 38 -9.38 -3.98 -2.60
C CYS A 38 -9.36 -2.99 -1.43
N GLY A 39 -8.30 -2.18 -1.30
CA GLY A 39 -8.20 -1.17 -0.24
C GLY A 39 -9.21 -0.03 -0.38
N THR A 40 -9.47 0.42 -1.61
CA THR A 40 -10.36 1.57 -1.85
C THR A 40 -11.83 1.18 -2.03
N TYR A 41 -12.11 0.11 -2.78
CA TYR A 41 -13.47 -0.26 -3.16
C TYR A 41 -14.11 -1.27 -2.19
N GLN A 42 -13.33 -2.21 -1.67
CA GLN A 42 -13.82 -3.23 -0.72
C GLN A 42 -13.57 -2.86 0.73
N HIS A 43 -12.90 -1.74 1.00
CA HIS A 43 -12.52 -1.28 2.34
C HIS A 43 -11.75 -2.33 3.16
N CYS A 44 -11.01 -3.22 2.49
CA CYS A 44 -10.13 -4.18 3.14
C CYS A 44 -8.80 -3.50 3.46
N PHE A 45 -8.61 -3.07 4.71
CA PHE A 45 -7.36 -2.39 5.13
C PHE A 45 -6.27 -3.37 5.59
N ASN A 46 -6.62 -4.63 5.86
CA ASN A 46 -5.66 -5.66 6.21
C ASN A 46 -5.12 -6.36 4.95
N ILE A 47 -3.79 -6.44 4.81
CA ILE A 47 -3.13 -7.10 3.67
C ILE A 47 -3.57 -8.57 3.52
N LYS A 48 -3.83 -9.26 4.64
CA LYS A 48 -4.30 -10.64 4.63
C LYS A 48 -5.72 -10.75 4.11
N GLU A 49 -6.59 -9.80 4.46
CA GLU A 49 -7.96 -9.73 3.94
C GLU A 49 -7.95 -9.42 2.44
N ILE A 50 -7.14 -8.46 1.99
CA ILE A 50 -6.93 -8.17 0.56
C ILE A 50 -6.52 -9.44 -0.20
N HIS A 51 -5.51 -10.17 0.30
CA HIS A 51 -5.05 -11.39 -0.36
C HIS A 51 -6.14 -12.47 -0.41
N THR A 52 -6.86 -12.68 0.70
CA THR A 52 -7.95 -13.66 0.80
C THR A 52 -9.09 -13.31 -0.15
N PHE A 53 -9.53 -12.05 -0.15
CA PHE A 53 -10.55 -11.55 -1.06
C PHE A 53 -10.16 -11.75 -2.52
N THR A 54 -8.91 -11.43 -2.88
CA THR A 54 -8.41 -11.61 -4.24
C THR A 54 -8.43 -13.08 -4.65
N LYS A 55 -8.05 -13.96 -3.74
CA LYS A 55 -8.06 -15.41 -3.97
C LYS A 55 -9.48 -15.96 -4.15
N GLU A 56 -10.44 -15.47 -3.39
CA GLU A 56 -11.83 -15.97 -3.41
C GLU A 56 -12.63 -15.43 -4.60
N TYR A 57 -12.46 -14.14 -4.93
CA TYR A 57 -13.36 -13.44 -5.86
C TYR A 57 -12.69 -12.95 -7.14
N LEU A 58 -11.38 -12.74 -7.14
CA LEU A 58 -10.66 -12.12 -8.26
C LEU A 58 -9.66 -13.05 -8.95
N LEU A 59 -9.67 -14.35 -8.61
CA LEU A 59 -8.69 -15.31 -9.15
C LEU A 59 -8.81 -15.48 -10.67
N SER A 60 -10.00 -15.30 -11.25
CA SER A 60 -10.20 -15.31 -12.71
C SER A 60 -9.50 -14.14 -13.40
N TRP A 61 -9.31 -13.01 -12.70
CA TRP A 61 -8.61 -11.84 -13.22
C TRP A 61 -7.11 -11.88 -12.90
N PHE A 62 -6.74 -12.53 -11.78
CA PHE A 62 -5.37 -12.68 -11.30
C PHE A 62 -4.99 -14.16 -11.11
N PRO A 63 -4.91 -14.96 -12.19
CA PRO A 63 -4.75 -16.41 -12.09
C PRO A 63 -3.41 -16.83 -11.47
N ASN A 64 -2.39 -15.96 -11.56
CA ASN A 64 -1.05 -16.23 -11.05
C ASN A 64 -0.81 -15.66 -9.64
N LEU A 65 -1.89 -15.40 -8.87
CA LEU A 65 -1.79 -14.83 -7.52
C LEU A 65 -0.79 -15.64 -6.66
N PRO A 66 0.27 -15.03 -6.13
CA PRO A 66 1.27 -15.75 -5.35
C PRO A 66 0.76 -16.10 -3.95
N SER A 67 1.54 -16.87 -3.20
CA SER A 67 1.27 -17.11 -1.78
C SER A 67 1.18 -15.79 -1.00
N TYR A 68 0.43 -15.78 0.11
CA TYR A 68 0.33 -14.60 0.97
C TYR A 68 1.70 -14.06 1.40
N GLN A 69 2.64 -14.96 1.74
CA GLN A 69 3.99 -14.59 2.15
C GLN A 69 4.72 -13.81 1.05
N THR A 70 4.68 -14.33 -0.18
CA THR A 70 5.30 -13.68 -1.34
C THR A 70 4.58 -12.38 -1.70
N PHE A 71 3.24 -12.36 -1.65
CA PHE A 71 2.42 -11.17 -1.87
C PHE A 71 2.81 -10.04 -0.89
N ASN A 72 2.79 -10.34 0.40
CA ASN A 72 3.11 -9.38 1.45
C ASN A 72 4.56 -8.89 1.37
N TYR A 73 5.52 -9.80 1.14
CA TYR A 73 6.92 -9.43 0.96
C TYR A 73 7.11 -8.46 -0.21
N ARG A 74 6.46 -8.73 -1.35
CA ARG A 74 6.53 -7.86 -2.52
C ARG A 74 5.89 -6.51 -2.29
N LEU A 75 4.73 -6.48 -1.64
CA LEU A 75 4.02 -5.24 -1.35
C LEU A 75 4.86 -4.32 -0.46
N ASN A 76 5.48 -4.86 0.59
CA ASN A 76 6.37 -4.09 1.47
C ASN A 76 7.59 -3.50 0.74
N ARG A 77 8.06 -4.14 -0.33
CA ARG A 77 9.15 -3.62 -1.17
C ARG A 77 8.72 -2.48 -2.09
N MET A 78 7.42 -2.25 -2.29
CA MET A 78 6.90 -1.22 -3.17
C MET A 78 6.63 0.12 -2.48
N SER A 79 7.03 0.29 -1.23
CA SER A 79 6.86 1.55 -0.50
C SER A 79 7.41 2.76 -1.26
N GLY A 80 8.56 2.62 -1.93
CA GLY A 80 9.13 3.66 -2.80
C GLY A 80 8.22 4.02 -3.98
N ALA A 81 7.65 3.01 -4.63
CA ALA A 81 6.71 3.20 -5.73
C ALA A 81 5.37 3.80 -5.26
N ILE A 82 4.87 3.44 -4.07
CA ILE A 82 3.69 4.07 -3.48
C ILE A 82 3.95 5.56 -3.21
N ASN A 83 5.11 5.91 -2.66
CA ASN A 83 5.47 7.30 -2.43
C ASN A 83 5.48 8.11 -3.74
N GLU A 84 6.04 7.55 -4.80
CA GLU A 84 6.07 8.21 -6.10
C GLU A 84 4.68 8.34 -6.72
N LEU A 85 3.83 7.32 -6.58
CA LEU A 85 2.43 7.39 -6.99
C LEU A 85 1.69 8.51 -6.25
N VAL A 86 1.88 8.63 -4.93
CA VAL A 86 1.24 9.68 -4.13
C VAL A 86 1.69 11.06 -4.58
N LYS A 87 2.98 11.26 -4.89
CA LYS A 87 3.45 12.53 -5.46
C LYS A 87 2.75 12.85 -6.77
N HIS A 88 2.67 11.88 -7.70
CA HIS A 88 1.93 12.06 -8.95
C HIS A 88 0.48 12.46 -8.68
N LEU A 89 -0.23 11.75 -7.81
CA LEU A 89 -1.61 12.04 -7.49
C LEU A 89 -1.78 13.45 -6.92
N ILE A 90 -0.96 13.85 -5.95
CA ILE A 90 -1.00 15.19 -5.36
C ILE A 90 -0.72 16.25 -6.41
N THR A 91 0.27 16.06 -7.29
CA THR A 91 0.63 17.04 -8.32
C THR A 91 -0.43 17.15 -9.42
N PHE A 92 -0.93 16.03 -9.95
CA PHE A 92 -1.87 16.02 -11.06
C PHE A 92 -3.29 16.41 -10.64
N PHE A 93 -3.71 16.08 -9.43
CA PHE A 93 -5.03 16.40 -8.90
C PHE A 93 -5.02 17.60 -7.95
N LYS A 94 -3.96 18.42 -7.96
CA LYS A 94 -3.89 19.65 -7.18
C LYS A 94 -5.00 20.62 -7.65
N PRO A 95 -5.90 21.09 -6.77
CA PRO A 95 -6.87 22.13 -7.09
C PRO A 95 -6.19 23.44 -7.47
N ALA A 96 -6.81 24.24 -8.35
CA ALA A 96 -6.25 25.51 -8.82
C ALA A 96 -6.08 26.56 -7.70
N ASP A 97 -6.93 26.48 -6.68
CA ASP A 97 -6.97 27.33 -5.49
C ASP A 97 -6.09 26.81 -4.33
N CYS A 98 -5.33 25.72 -4.53
CA CYS A 98 -4.48 25.14 -3.50
C CYS A 98 -3.22 25.99 -3.24
N ASP A 99 -3.20 26.67 -2.09
CA ASP A 99 -2.08 27.45 -1.60
C ASP A 99 -0.96 26.56 -1.06
N SER A 100 0.25 26.71 -1.60
CA SER A 100 1.45 25.98 -1.14
C SER A 100 2.06 26.53 0.15
N THR A 101 1.65 27.72 0.59
CA THR A 101 2.18 28.37 1.80
C THR A 101 1.43 27.97 3.06
N THR A 102 0.19 27.51 2.92
CA THR A 102 -0.65 27.02 4.02
C THR A 102 -0.69 25.50 4.02
N SER A 103 -0.19 24.88 5.09
CA SER A 103 -0.32 23.43 5.31
C SER A 103 -1.29 23.19 6.45
N LEU A 104 -2.34 22.40 6.21
CA LEU A 104 -3.28 21.99 7.23
C LEU A 104 -2.67 20.79 7.98
N ILE A 105 -2.20 21.04 9.20
CA ILE A 105 -1.62 20.02 10.06
C ILE A 105 -2.75 19.47 10.92
N ASP A 106 -3.00 18.16 10.84
CA ASP A 106 -3.95 17.50 11.75
C ASP A 106 -3.44 17.64 13.19
N SER A 107 -4.34 18.00 14.10
CA SER A 107 -4.05 18.06 15.52
C SER A 107 -3.88 16.64 16.05
N MET A 108 -2.67 16.08 15.90
CA MET A 108 -2.33 14.84 16.59
C MET A 108 -2.57 15.02 18.10
N PRO A 109 -3.27 14.10 18.77
CA PRO A 109 -3.55 14.24 20.19
C PRO A 109 -2.24 14.26 20.98
N ILE A 110 -2.06 15.28 21.82
CA ILE A 110 -0.94 15.35 22.77
C ILE A 110 -1.21 14.29 23.85
N ILE A 111 -0.42 13.21 23.86
CA ILE A 111 -0.50 12.19 24.89
C ILE A 111 0.10 12.76 26.18
N THR A 112 -0.76 13.22 27.09
CA THR A 112 -0.33 13.88 28.33
C THR A 112 0.05 12.91 29.44
N CYS A 113 -0.41 11.65 29.41
CA CYS A 113 -0.09 10.62 30.41
C CYS A 113 -0.33 9.19 29.87
N ALA A 114 0.71 8.35 29.82
CA ALA A 114 0.56 6.90 29.60
C ALA A 114 0.64 6.16 30.96
N GLY A 115 -0.51 5.95 31.61
CA GLY A 115 -0.57 5.23 32.88
C GLY A 115 -0.17 3.76 32.73
N LYS A 116 1.01 3.38 33.22
CA LYS A 116 1.42 1.97 33.37
C LYS A 116 0.68 1.35 34.56
N ASN A 117 -0.40 0.62 34.32
CA ASN A 117 -0.99 -0.25 35.34
C ASN A 117 -0.09 -1.48 35.56
N LYS A 118 0.85 -1.38 36.50
CA LYS A 118 1.65 -2.51 36.98
C LYS A 118 0.74 -3.39 37.85
N LYS A 119 0.19 -4.48 37.31
CA LYS A 119 -0.51 -5.50 38.13
C LYS A 119 0.51 -6.17 39.07
N ARG A 120 0.51 -5.76 40.33
CA ARG A 120 1.27 -6.41 41.41
C ARG A 120 0.57 -7.73 41.73
N LYS A 121 1.17 -8.88 41.39
CA LYS A 121 0.73 -10.18 41.92
C LYS A 121 0.99 -10.17 43.43
N SER A 122 -0.06 -10.17 44.23
CA SER A 122 0.04 -10.48 45.66
C SER A 122 0.03 -12.00 45.78
N GLY A 123 1.13 -12.56 46.27
CA GLY A 123 1.17 -13.97 46.69
C GLY A 123 0.46 -14.12 48.03
N TYR A 124 -0.38 -15.15 48.10
CA TYR A 124 -0.70 -15.95 49.28
C TYR A 124 -0.77 -17.40 48.81
#